data_AF-A0A924IBP1-F1
#
_entry.id   AF-A0A924IBP1-F1
#
_cell.length_a   1.000
_cell.length_b   1.000
_cell.length_c   1.000
_cell.angle_alpha   90.00
_cell.angle_beta   90.00
_cell.angle_gamma   90.00
#
_symmetry.space_group_name_H-M   'P 1'
#
loop_
_entity.id
_entity.type
_entity.pdbx_description
1 polymer ?
#
loop_
_entity_poly.entity_id
_entity_poly.type
_entity_poly.pdbx_seq_one_letter_code
_entity_poly.pdbx_strand_id
1 'polypeptide(L)'
;MLTLLTTPARWHCSITTDPGVTTLVQDNGNPFTLNSIYLANLELQSAVALSDTVEFTGNVQGGGTVTQSFTLSLSDALQTFTFGPGFTNLLPVTFVQDGLTSQFDNIVVGTSSAVPEPGTVALLVGMMSVGGIVLRRGRR
;
A
#
# COMPACT_ATOMS: atom_id res chain seq x y z
N MET A 1 14.98 -19.65 -30.06
CA MET A 1 14.43 -18.34 -29.66
C MET A 1 13.57 -18.57 -28.44
N LEU A 2 14.12 -18.34 -27.25
CA LEU A 2 13.45 -18.60 -25.97
C LEU A 2 12.87 -17.27 -25.48
N THR A 3 11.54 -17.13 -25.57
CA THR A 3 10.82 -15.98 -25.03
C THR A 3 10.78 -16.13 -23.51
N LEU A 4 11.54 -15.31 -22.79
CA LEU A 4 11.43 -15.17 -21.34
C LEU A 4 10.02 -14.65 -21.01
N LEU A 5 9.13 -15.53 -20.52
CA LEU A 5 7.96 -15.09 -19.79
C LEU A 5 8.44 -14.37 -18.53
N THR A 6 8.01 -13.14 -18.37
CA THR A 6 8.13 -12.36 -17.14
C THR A 6 7.73 -13.23 -15.95
N THR A 7 8.65 -13.43 -15.01
CA THR A 7 8.37 -14.12 -13.75
C THR A 7 7.15 -13.47 -13.10
N PRO A 8 6.12 -14.23 -12.66
CA PRO A 8 5.00 -13.63 -11.95
C PRO A 8 5.51 -12.90 -10.71
N ALA A 9 4.91 -11.75 -10.40
CA ALA A 9 5.19 -11.00 -9.19
C ALA A 9 5.08 -11.94 -7.97
N ARG A 10 6.18 -12.07 -7.22
CA ARG A 10 6.21 -12.79 -5.95
C ARG A 10 6.08 -11.80 -4.79
N TRP A 11 5.40 -12.25 -3.74
CA TRP A 11 5.06 -11.45 -2.56
C TRP A 11 5.59 -12.15 -1.33
N HIS A 12 6.12 -11.36 -0.40
CA HIS A 12 6.55 -11.84 0.91
C HIS A 12 5.71 -11.14 1.95
N CYS A 13 5.01 -11.95 2.75
CA CYS A 13 4.37 -11.51 3.98
C CYS A 13 5.31 -11.90 5.13
N SER A 14 5.75 -10.91 5.88
CA SER A 14 6.58 -11.11 7.07
C SER A 14 5.80 -10.68 8.31
N ILE A 15 5.74 -11.56 9.30
CA ILE A 15 5.12 -11.29 10.60
C ILE A 15 6.24 -11.14 11.62
N THR A 16 6.26 -10.01 12.34
CA THR A 16 7.18 -9.80 13.46
C THR A 16 6.44 -10.08 14.75
N THR A 17 6.94 -11.06 15.52
CA THR A 17 6.40 -11.39 16.84
C THR A 17 6.81 -10.29 17.82
N ASP A 18 5.82 -9.53 18.30
CA ASP A 18 5.88 -8.36 19.19
C ASP A 18 5.92 -6.99 18.48
N PRO A 19 4.78 -6.26 18.33
CA PRO A 19 3.41 -6.53 18.83
C PRO A 19 2.49 -7.32 17.88
N GLY A 20 3.01 -8.23 17.05
CA GLY A 20 2.17 -8.96 16.08
C GLY A 20 1.87 -8.13 14.83
N VAL A 21 2.84 -7.30 14.43
CA VAL A 21 2.77 -6.51 13.21
C VAL A 21 2.96 -7.44 12.02
N THR A 22 1.95 -7.48 11.16
CA THR A 22 2.03 -8.11 9.85
C THR A 22 2.42 -7.07 8.83
N THR A 23 3.45 -7.37 8.03
CA THR A 23 3.94 -6.52 6.93
C THR A 23 3.82 -7.25 5.61
N LEU A 24 3.12 -6.64 4.67
CA LEU A 24 3.01 -7.10 3.29
C LEU A 24 3.89 -6.25 2.38
N VAL A 25 4.80 -6.88 1.64
CA VAL A 25 5.70 -6.23 0.67
C VAL A 25 5.87 -7.10 -0.58
N GLN A 26 6.13 -6.47 -1.72
CA GLN A 26 6.50 -7.19 -2.93
C GLN A 26 7.99 -7.60 -2.90
N ASP A 27 8.33 -8.82 -3.32
CA ASP A 27 9.71 -9.35 -3.25
C ASP A 27 10.73 -8.52 -4.04
N ASN A 28 10.27 -7.89 -5.11
CA ASN A 28 11.08 -7.05 -5.99
C ASN A 28 11.12 -5.58 -5.54
N GLY A 29 10.45 -5.22 -4.43
CA GLY A 29 10.34 -3.85 -3.93
C GLY A 29 9.50 -2.91 -4.80
N ASN A 30 8.79 -3.42 -5.81
CA ASN A 30 7.93 -2.61 -6.65
C ASN A 30 6.63 -2.21 -5.92
N PRO A 31 6.03 -1.08 -6.32
CA PRO A 31 4.79 -0.64 -5.74
C PRO A 31 3.61 -1.49 -6.20
N PHE A 32 2.60 -1.64 -5.33
CA PHE A 32 1.42 -2.44 -5.60
C PHE A 32 0.11 -1.77 -5.18
N THR A 33 -1.00 -2.34 -5.62
CA THR A 33 -2.35 -1.96 -5.19
C THR A 33 -2.89 -3.06 -4.28
N LEU A 34 -3.42 -2.70 -3.11
CA LEU A 34 -4.09 -3.65 -2.22
C LEU A 34 -5.60 -3.50 -2.42
N ASN A 35 -6.25 -4.55 -2.93
CA ASN A 35 -7.68 -4.48 -3.32
C ASN A 35 -8.59 -4.97 -2.20
N SER A 36 -8.30 -6.15 -1.66
CA SER A 36 -9.11 -6.74 -0.59
C SER A 36 -8.33 -7.73 0.25
N ILE A 37 -8.88 -8.01 1.43
CA ILE A 37 -8.40 -9.03 2.36
C ILE A 37 -9.60 -9.68 3.04
N TYR A 38 -9.48 -10.95 3.42
CA TYR A 38 -10.45 -11.58 4.32
C TYR A 38 -9.94 -11.48 5.75
N LEU A 39 -10.81 -11.08 6.68
CA LEU A 39 -10.50 -10.99 8.10
C LEU A 39 -11.58 -11.69 8.93
N ALA A 40 -11.19 -12.30 10.05
CA ALA A 40 -12.08 -12.89 11.04
C ALA A 40 -11.49 -12.80 12.45
N ASN A 41 -12.31 -12.92 13.48
CA ASN A 41 -11.80 -13.11 14.84
C ASN A 41 -11.33 -14.58 15.00
N LEU A 42 -10.16 -14.82 15.63
CA LEU A 42 -9.69 -16.19 15.97
C LEU A 42 -10.34 -16.73 17.25
N GLU A 43 -10.73 -15.87 18.18
CA GLU A 43 -11.15 -16.30 19.51
C GLU A 43 -12.42 -15.59 20.00
N LEU A 44 -13.54 -16.33 20.02
CA LEU A 44 -14.78 -15.92 20.68
C LEU A 44 -14.86 -16.41 22.15
N GLN A 45 -13.75 -16.87 22.75
CA GLN A 45 -13.78 -17.55 24.06
C GLN A 45 -14.06 -16.63 25.27
N SER A 46 -13.96 -15.31 25.13
CA SER A 46 -14.38 -14.40 26.19
C SER A 46 -15.87 -14.07 26.05
N ALA A 47 -16.64 -14.25 27.12
CA ALA A 47 -18.09 -13.96 27.22
C ALA A 47 -18.47 -12.48 26.98
N VAL A 48 -17.51 -11.65 26.59
CA VAL A 48 -17.66 -10.26 26.16
C VAL A 48 -17.11 -10.19 24.74
N ALA A 49 -17.98 -10.44 23.76
CA ALA A 49 -17.66 -10.30 22.36
C ALA A 49 -17.48 -8.80 22.05
N LEU A 50 -16.23 -8.33 22.03
CA LEU A 50 -15.89 -6.97 21.60
C LEU A 50 -15.61 -7.00 20.09
N SER A 51 -16.11 -6.02 19.37
CA SER A 51 -15.77 -5.82 17.96
C SER A 51 -14.30 -5.40 17.88
N ASP A 52 -13.48 -6.19 17.21
CA ASP A 52 -12.07 -5.86 16.98
C ASP A 52 -11.95 -4.91 15.77
N THR A 53 -10.99 -4.00 15.79
CA THR A 53 -10.73 -3.06 14.70
C THR A 53 -9.29 -3.16 14.25
N VAL A 54 -9.10 -3.57 13.01
CA VAL A 54 -7.78 -3.70 12.38
C VAL A 54 -7.48 -2.44 11.58
N GLU A 55 -6.44 -1.72 11.95
CA GLU A 55 -5.94 -0.57 11.21
C GLU A 55 -4.81 -0.99 10.27
N PHE A 56 -4.96 -0.64 8.99
CA PHE A 56 -3.95 -0.81 7.96
C PHE A 56 -3.30 0.52 7.66
N THR A 57 -1.96 0.53 7.63
CA THR A 57 -1.15 1.67 7.21
C THR A 57 -0.30 1.27 6.01
N GLY A 58 -0.50 1.94 4.88
CA GLY A 58 0.27 1.75 3.66
C GLY A 58 1.21 2.92 3.39
N ASN A 59 2.47 2.63 3.06
CA ASN A 59 3.44 3.65 2.64
C ASN A 59 3.36 3.82 1.13
N VAL A 60 3.10 5.03 0.66
CA VAL A 60 2.94 5.33 -0.77
C VAL A 60 4.29 5.65 -1.41
N GLN A 61 4.55 5.08 -2.58
CA GLN A 61 5.73 5.40 -3.38
C GLN A 61 5.73 6.89 -3.74
N GLY A 62 6.86 7.55 -3.53
CA GLY A 62 6.96 9.01 -3.66
C GLY A 62 6.69 9.76 -2.34
N GLY A 63 6.32 9.04 -1.27
CA GLY A 63 6.16 9.57 0.08
C GLY A 63 4.69 9.63 0.52
N GLY A 64 4.51 9.82 1.84
CA GLY A 64 3.19 9.84 2.47
C GLY A 64 2.69 8.46 2.87
N THR A 65 1.57 8.46 3.57
CA THR A 65 0.92 7.25 4.12
C THR A 65 -0.58 7.30 3.85
N VAL A 66 -1.18 6.14 3.61
CA VAL A 66 -2.64 5.94 3.59
C VAL A 66 -3.02 5.03 4.73
N THR A 67 -4.10 5.36 5.45
CA THR A 67 -4.63 4.54 6.53
C THR A 67 -6.08 4.17 6.27
N GLN A 68 -6.47 2.97 6.66
CA GLN A 68 -7.87 2.53 6.66
C GLN A 68 -8.07 1.47 7.75
N SER A 69 -9.16 1.62 8.49
CA SER A 69 -9.52 0.70 9.56
C SER A 69 -10.76 -0.09 9.20
N PHE A 70 -10.77 -1.36 9.57
CA PHE A 70 -11.91 -2.26 9.40
C PHE A 70 -12.32 -2.82 10.75
N THR A 71 -13.61 -2.68 11.06
CA THR A 71 -14.19 -3.26 12.27
C THR A 71 -14.79 -4.63 11.94
N LEU A 72 -14.35 -5.65 12.66
CA LEU A 72 -14.83 -7.02 12.53
C LEU A 72 -16.19 -7.15 13.22
N SER A 73 -17.11 -7.86 12.56
CA SER A 73 -18.34 -8.30 13.23
C SER A 73 -18.01 -9.34 14.32
N LEU A 74 -18.94 -9.58 15.25
CA LEU A 74 -18.77 -10.56 16.34
C LEU A 74 -18.84 -12.03 15.87
N SER A 75 -18.44 -12.30 14.63
CA SER A 75 -18.38 -13.62 14.02
C SER A 75 -16.93 -14.07 13.85
N ASP A 76 -16.73 -15.38 13.92
CA ASP A 76 -15.52 -16.10 13.54
C ASP A 76 -15.43 -16.37 12.02
N ALA A 77 -16.47 -16.01 11.25
CA ALA A 77 -16.47 -16.15 9.81
C ALA A 77 -15.61 -15.08 9.13
N LEU A 78 -14.85 -15.51 8.11
CA LEU A 78 -14.08 -14.64 7.22
C LEU A 78 -15.01 -13.67 6.48
N GLN A 79 -14.75 -12.39 6.69
CA GLN A 79 -15.45 -11.28 6.04
C GLN A 79 -14.53 -10.62 5.03
N THR A 80 -15.07 -10.26 3.87
CA THR A 80 -14.33 -9.53 2.85
C THR A 80 -14.31 -8.04 3.15
N PHE A 81 -13.10 -7.48 3.24
CA PHE A 81 -12.88 -6.05 3.36
C PHE A 81 -12.19 -5.50 2.11
N THR A 82 -12.78 -4.48 1.52
CA THR A 82 -12.30 -3.83 0.30
C THR A 82 -11.64 -2.50 0.65
N PHE A 83 -10.42 -2.31 0.17
CA PHE A 83 -9.69 -1.08 0.40
C PHE A 83 -10.17 0.05 -0.51
N GLY A 84 -10.05 1.29 -0.02
CA GLY A 84 -10.36 2.48 -0.79
C GLY A 84 -9.37 2.71 -1.93
N PRO A 85 -9.70 3.60 -2.89
CA PRO A 85 -8.87 3.88 -4.06
C PRO A 85 -7.48 4.47 -3.71
N GLY A 86 -7.27 4.94 -2.48
CA GLY A 86 -5.98 5.42 -1.99
C GLY A 86 -4.96 4.32 -1.69
N PHE A 87 -5.37 3.05 -1.62
CA PHE A 87 -4.48 1.90 -1.40
C PHE A 87 -3.81 1.44 -2.71
N THR A 88 -3.14 2.38 -3.37
CA THR A 88 -2.39 2.16 -4.60
C THR A 88 -0.98 2.75 -4.48
N ASN A 89 -0.06 2.31 -5.34
CA ASN A 89 1.37 2.63 -5.27
C ASN A 89 2.01 2.34 -3.91
N LEU A 90 1.60 1.26 -3.24
CA LEU A 90 2.06 0.90 -1.89
C LEU A 90 3.41 0.19 -1.94
N LEU A 91 4.31 0.51 -1.01
CA LEU A 91 5.61 -0.16 -0.85
C LEU A 91 5.51 -1.27 0.22
N PRO A 92 5.41 -0.94 1.53
CA PRO A 92 4.79 -1.87 2.48
C PRO A 92 3.39 -1.43 2.89
N VAL A 93 2.58 -2.41 3.29
CA VAL A 93 1.40 -2.22 4.12
C VAL A 93 1.60 -2.97 5.43
N THR A 94 1.30 -2.31 6.54
CA THR A 94 1.41 -2.87 7.89
C THR A 94 0.08 -2.81 8.62
N PHE A 95 -0.23 -3.84 9.39
CA PHE A 95 -1.36 -3.86 10.32
C PHE A 95 -1.01 -4.69 11.55
N VAL A 96 -1.67 -4.42 12.66
CA VAL A 96 -1.40 -5.06 13.96
C VAL A 96 -2.49 -6.06 14.30
N GLN A 97 -2.10 -7.20 14.84
CA GLN A 97 -2.98 -8.18 15.47
C GLN A 97 -2.81 -8.11 17.00
N ASP A 98 -3.26 -7.03 17.62
CA ASP A 98 -3.08 -6.83 19.07
C ASP A 98 -4.20 -7.50 19.88
N GLY A 99 -3.83 -8.35 20.83
CA GLY A 99 -4.66 -8.84 21.94
C GLY A 99 -5.79 -9.82 21.61
N LEU A 100 -6.47 -9.63 20.47
CA LEU A 100 -7.47 -10.51 19.90
C LEU A 100 -6.92 -10.92 18.53
N THR A 101 -6.44 -12.15 18.43
CA THR A 101 -5.83 -12.66 17.21
C THR A 101 -6.83 -12.60 16.07
N SER A 102 -6.70 -11.63 15.16
CA SER A 102 -7.48 -11.56 13.93
C SER A 102 -6.87 -12.53 12.91
N GLN A 103 -7.65 -13.48 12.38
CA GLN A 103 -7.25 -14.32 11.25
C GLN A 103 -7.40 -13.55 9.96
N PHE A 104 -6.54 -13.83 8.98
CA PHE A 104 -6.66 -13.26 7.65
C PHE A 104 -6.33 -14.26 6.54
N ASP A 105 -6.96 -14.08 5.37
CA ASP A 105 -6.72 -14.89 4.18
C ASP A 105 -7.05 -14.10 2.89
N ASN A 106 -6.83 -14.71 1.73
CA ASN A 106 -7.27 -14.26 0.41
C ASN A 106 -6.94 -12.78 0.14
N ILE A 107 -5.68 -12.42 0.36
CA ILE A 107 -5.16 -11.09 0.05
C ILE A 107 -5.13 -10.93 -1.48
N VAL A 108 -5.92 -9.99 -2.00
CA VAL A 108 -5.98 -9.69 -3.43
C VAL A 108 -5.19 -8.42 -3.70
N VAL A 109 -4.15 -8.55 -4.52
CA VAL A 109 -3.26 -7.47 -4.93
C VAL A 109 -3.32 -7.23 -6.44
N GLY A 110 -3.10 -5.98 -6.84
CA GLY A 110 -2.97 -5.55 -8.22
C GLY A 110 -1.60 -4.94 -8.51
N THR A 111 -1.27 -4.84 -9.80
CA THR A 111 -0.10 -4.07 -10.24
C THR A 111 -0.43 -2.59 -10.21
N SER A 112 0.44 -1.79 -9.60
CA SER A 112 0.29 -0.34 -9.70
C SER A 112 0.86 0.15 -11.03
N SER A 113 0.05 0.85 -11.83
CA SER A 113 0.54 1.52 -13.05
C SER A 113 1.30 2.78 -12.63
N ALA A 114 2.51 2.97 -13.19
CA ALA A 114 3.42 4.06 -12.87
C ALA A 114 2.71 5.41 -12.77
N VAL A 115 2.90 6.10 -11.64
CA VAL A 115 2.43 7.47 -11.42
C VAL A 115 3.17 8.40 -12.40
N PRO A 116 2.46 9.24 -13.17
CA PRO A 116 3.09 10.33 -13.91
C PRO A 116 3.84 11.24 -12.94
N GLU A 117 5.16 11.38 -13.14
CA GLU A 117 6.06 12.09 -12.23
C GLU A 117 5.48 13.45 -11.81
N PRO A 118 5.43 13.77 -10.50
CA PRO A 118 4.82 14.99 -10.01
C PRO A 118 5.66 16.19 -10.45
N GLY A 119 5.18 16.93 -11.46
CA GLY A 119 5.53 18.32 -11.80
C GLY A 119 7.01 18.70 -11.99
N THR A 120 7.96 17.80 -11.74
CA THR A 120 9.40 18.08 -11.74
C THR A 120 9.87 18.34 -13.16
N VAL A 121 9.23 17.68 -14.14
CA VAL A 121 9.38 17.96 -15.56
C VAL A 121 8.89 19.38 -15.90
N ALA A 122 7.78 19.84 -15.32
CA ALA A 122 7.29 21.20 -15.53
C ALA A 122 8.24 22.26 -14.92
N LEU A 123 8.88 21.94 -13.79
CA LEU A 123 9.85 22.80 -13.15
C LEU A 123 11.18 22.87 -13.93
N LEU A 124 11.64 21.74 -14.49
CA LEU A 124 12.82 21.68 -15.35
C LEU A 124 12.61 22.45 -16.68
N VAL A 125 11.44 22.31 -17.30
CA VAL A 125 11.09 23.06 -18.51
C VAL A 125 10.88 24.56 -18.20
N GLY A 126 10.31 24.89 -17.05
CA GLY A 126 10.15 26.26 -16.57
C GLY A 126 11.50 26.97 -16.37
N MET A 127 12.51 26.27 -15.85
CA MET A 127 13.86 26.83 -15.63
C MET A 127 14.61 27.14 -16.93
N MET A 128 14.38 26.39 -18.02
CA MET A 128 14.97 26.71 -19.33
C MET A 128 14.35 27.96 -19.99
N SER A 129 13.13 28.35 -19.61
CA SER A 129 12.45 29.51 -20.21
C SER A 129 12.95 30.87 -19.66
N VAL A 130 13.45 30.90 -18.43
CA VAL A 130 13.87 32.14 -17.74
C VAL A 130 15.29 32.58 -18.15
N GLY A 131 16.17 31.65 -18.55
CA GLY A 131 17.54 31.97 -18.97
C GLY A 131 17.68 32.60 -20.36
N GLY A 132 16.65 32.49 -21.22
CA GLY A 132 16.73 32.92 -22.63
C GLY A 132 16.49 34.42 -22.90
N ILE A 133 16.01 35.19 -21.92
CA ILE A 133 15.54 36.57 -22.15
C ILE A 133 16.65 37.63 -21.96
N VAL A 134 17.81 37.29 -21.39
CA VAL A 134 18.81 38.29 -20.97
C VAL A 134 19.82 38.71 -22.06
N LEU A 135 19.87 38.08 -23.24
CA LEU A 135 20.92 38.38 -24.24
C LEU A 135 20.55 39.32 -25.41
N ARG A 136 19.46 40.09 -25.34
CA ARG A 136 19.07 40.98 -26.48
C ARG A 136 18.97 42.48 -26.18
N ARG A 137 19.70 43.02 -25.21
CA ARG A 137 19.82 44.49 -25.05
C ARG A 137 21.25 44.93 -24.79
N GLY A 138 22.08 44.86 -25.83
CA GLY A 138 23.44 45.37 -25.75
C GLY A 138 24.20 45.43 -27.07
N ARG A 139 23.56 45.74 -28.21
CA ARG A 139 24.27 46.16 -29.44
C ARG A 139 23.44 47.15 -30.25
N ARG A 140 23.67 48.44 -29.99
CA ARG A 140 23.83 49.58 -30.94
C ARG A 140 23.53 50.88 -30.21
#